data_AF-A0A1F9DR89-F1
#
_entry.id   AF-A0A1F9DR89-F1
#
_cell.length_a   1.000
_cell.length_b   1.000
_cell.length_c   1.000
_cell.angle_alpha   90.00
_cell.angle_beta   90.00
_cell.angle_gamma   90.00
#
_symmetry.space_group_name_H-M   'P 1'
#
loop_
_entity.id
_entity.type
_entity.pdbx_description
1 polymer ?
#
loop_
_entity_poly.entity_id
_entity_poly.type
_entity_poly.pdbx_seq_one_letter_code
_entity_poly.pdbx_strand_id
1 'polypeptide(L)' 'MTSPLTSKQEKLLTLFKTAIEEEGKAQKLYTEALNLCEEASLRRIVESLIEEEKKHEEILLKKYGELRRTDEFKDIA' A
#
# COMPACT_ATOMS: atom_id res chain seq x y z
N MET A 1 -7.46 -3.06 28.82
CA MET A 1 -6.55 -4.15 28.40
C MET A 1 -6.97 -4.58 27.00
N THR A 2 -6.19 -4.28 25.97
CA THR A 2 -6.51 -4.71 24.60
C THR A 2 -6.36 -6.23 24.50
N SER A 3 -7.35 -6.90 23.90
CA SER A 3 -7.26 -8.34 23.67
C SER A 3 -6.27 -8.60 22.53
N PRO A 4 -5.47 -9.68 22.60
CA PRO A 4 -4.58 -10.03 21.50
C PRO A 4 -5.35 -10.36 20.23
N LEU A 5 -4.76 -10.01 19.08
CA LEU A 5 -5.25 -10.35 17.74
C LEU A 5 -5.47 -11.86 17.58
N THR A 6 -6.45 -12.23 16.76
CA THR A 6 -6.55 -13.61 16.27
C THR A 6 -5.52 -13.88 15.18
N SER A 7 -5.13 -15.13 14.99
CA SER A 7 -4.18 -15.55 13.94
C SER A 7 -4.61 -15.12 12.52
N LYS A 8 -5.91 -15.03 12.25
CA LYS A 8 -6.43 -14.52 10.97
C LYS A 8 -6.20 -13.02 10.82
N GLN A 9 -6.36 -12.23 11.88
CA GLN A 9 -6.13 -10.80 11.85
C GLN A 9 -4.63 -10.47 11.75
N GLU A 10 -3.76 -11.22 12.43
CA GLU A 10 -2.30 -11.09 12.28
C GLU A 10 -1.85 -11.40 10.85
N LYS A 11 -2.41 -12.45 10.24
CA LYS A 11 -2.14 -12.79 8.84
C LYS A 11 -2.62 -11.68 7.90
N LEU A 12 -3.81 -11.12 8.13
CA LEU A 12 -4.34 -10.01 7.33
C LEU A 12 -3.44 -8.77 7.42
N LEU A 13 -2.99 -8.40 8.62
CA LEU A 13 -2.04 -7.30 8.82
C LEU A 13 -0.73 -7.55 8.08
N THR A 14 -0.22 -8.78 8.14
CA THR A 14 1.00 -9.16 7.41
C THR A 14 0.82 -8.97 5.89
N LEU A 15 -0.32 -9.41 5.34
CA LEU A 15 -0.62 -9.24 3.91
C LEU A 15 -0.73 -7.77 3.50
N PHE A 16 -1.38 -6.93 4.30
CA PHE A 16 -1.43 -5.48 4.03
C PHE A 16 -0.06 -4.82 4.09
N LYS A 17 0.78 -5.23 5.06
CA LYS A 17 2.17 -4.76 5.13
C LYS A 17 2.95 -5.15 3.87
N THR A 18 2.81 -6.40 3.42
CA THR A 18 3.43 -6.86 2.16
C THR A 18 2.93 -6.05 0.96
N ALA A 19 1.63 -5.79 0.86
CA ALA A 19 1.08 -4.99 -0.24
C ALA A 19 1.71 -3.58 -0.30
N ILE A 20 1.85 -2.90 0.86
CA ILE A 20 2.53 -1.58 0.93
C ILE A 20 3.98 -1.67 0.42
N GLU A 21 4.71 -2.71 0.80
CA GLU A 21 6.09 -2.91 0.33
C GLU A 21 6.15 -3.17 -1.18
N GLU A 22 5.17 -3.87 -1.75
CA GLU A 22 5.08 -4.11 -3.19
C GLU A 22 4.75 -2.83 -3.98
N GLU A 23 3.87 -1.94 -3.47
CA GLU A 23 3.63 -0.63 -4.11
C GLU A 23 4.92 0.18 -4.21
N GLY A 24 5.72 0.22 -3.14
CA GLY A 24 7.02 0.89 -3.15
C GLY A 24 8.02 0.28 -4.13
N LYS A 25 7.96 -1.03 -4.40
CA LYS A 25 8.77 -1.69 -5.43
C LYS A 25 8.27 -1.36 -6.83
N ALA A 26 6.96 -1.36 -7.05
CA ALA A 26 6.34 -0.99 -8.32
C ALA A 26 6.67 0.45 -8.71
N GLN A 27 6.58 1.40 -7.77
CA GLN A 27 6.99 2.79 -7.99
C GLN A 27 8.45 2.90 -8.44
N LYS A 28 9.38 2.16 -7.81
CA LYS A 28 10.80 2.14 -8.21
C LYS A 28 10.97 1.55 -9.62
N LEU A 29 10.33 0.42 -9.88
CA LEU A 29 10.35 -0.24 -11.19
C LEU A 29 9.88 0.70 -12.30
N TYR A 30 8.76 1.39 -12.10
CA TYR A 30 8.24 2.33 -13.09
C TYR A 30 9.07 3.60 -13.19
N THR A 31 9.70 4.05 -12.10
CA THR A 31 10.66 5.17 -12.15
C THR A 31 11.87 4.79 -13.02
N GLU A 32 12.38 3.56 -12.91
CA GLU A 32 13.43 3.06 -13.79
C GLU A 32 12.95 2.99 -15.25
N ALA A 33 11.72 2.51 -15.50
CA ALA A 33 11.13 2.49 -16.84
C ALA A 33 10.96 3.90 -17.44
N LEU A 34 10.63 4.90 -16.62
CA LEU A 34 10.48 6.29 -17.06
C LEU A 34 11.81 6.87 -17.58
N ASN A 35 12.93 6.43 -17.01
CA ASN A 35 14.27 6.85 -17.45
C ASN A 35 14.65 6.26 -18.82
N LEU A 36 13.96 5.22 -19.28
CA LEU A 36 14.15 4.60 -20.60
C LEU A 36 13.21 5.19 -21.67
N CYS A 37 12.27 6.07 -21.29
CA CYS A 37 11.28 6.62 -22.19
C CYS A 37 11.80 7.91 -22.86
N GLU A 38 12.07 7.84 -24.16
CA GLU A 38 12.44 8.98 -25.01
C GLU A 38 11.19 9.72 -25.54
N GLU A 39 10.11 8.97 -25.81
CA GLU A 39 8.88 9.50 -26.37
C GLU A 39 7.95 10.06 -25.29
N ALA A 40 7.43 11.28 -25.50
CA ALA A 40 6.55 11.95 -24.56
C ALA A 40 5.25 11.16 -24.27
N SER A 41 4.74 10.42 -25.26
CA SER A 41 3.56 9.56 -25.09
C SER A 41 3.82 8.38 -24.15
N LEU A 42 4.98 7.72 -24.28
CA LEU A 42 5.38 6.61 -23.42
C LEU A 42 5.67 7.10 -22.00
N ARG A 43 6.34 8.26 -21.86
CA ARG A 43 6.58 8.89 -20.56
C ARG A 43 5.29 9.09 -19.77
N ARG A 44 4.25 9.64 -20.41
CA ARG A 44 2.95 9.88 -19.77
C ARG A 44 2.28 8.61 -19.27
N ILE A 45 2.41 7.51 -20.01
CA ILE A 45 1.85 6.21 -19.58
C ILE A 45 2.56 5.77 -18.29
N VAL A 46 3.88 5.80 -18.27
CA VAL A 46 4.66 5.38 -17.09
C VAL A 46 4.46 6.33 -15.91
N GLU A 47 4.40 7.64 -16.15
CA GLU A 47 4.07 8.65 -15.12
C GLU A 47 2.70 8.37 -14.49
N SER A 48 1.68 8.04 -15.29
CA SER A 48 0.36 7.67 -14.75
C SER A 48 0.40 6.42 -13.87
N LEU A 49 1.22 5.42 -14.21
CA LEU A 49 1.36 4.21 -13.40
C LEU A 49 2.02 4.54 -12.05
N ILE A 50 3.08 5.36 -12.05
CA ILE A 50 3.73 5.81 -10.81
C ILE A 50 2.73 6.58 -9.91
N GLU A 51 1.87 7.41 -10.50
CA GLU A 51 0.83 8.13 -9.75
C GLU A 51 -0.23 7.21 -9.15
N GLU A 52 -0.67 6.18 -9.87
CA GLU A 52 -1.61 5.19 -9.34
C GLU A 52 -1.00 4.39 -8.17
N GLU A 53 0.25 3.93 -8.27
CA GLU A 53 0.86 3.18 -7.16
C GLU A 53 1.06 4.05 -5.90
N LYS A 54 1.28 5.37 -6.05
CA LYS A 54 1.29 6.29 -4.90
C LYS A 54 -0.08 6.37 -4.23
N LYS A 55 -1.17 6.44 -5.02
CA LYS A 55 -2.53 6.43 -4.48
C LYS A 55 -2.83 5.11 -3.77
N HIS A 56 -2.42 3.98 -4.36
CA HIS A 56 -2.56 2.66 -3.74
C HIS A 56 -1.80 2.60 -2.41
N GLU A 57 -0.54 3.05 -2.36
CA GLU A 57 0.26 3.09 -1.13
C GLU A 57 -0.42 3.91 -0.04
N GLU A 58 -0.90 5.12 -0.34
CA GLU A 58 -1.61 5.99 0.61
C GLU A 58 -2.88 5.32 1.17
N ILE A 59 -3.67 4.70 0.29
CA ILE A 59 -4.89 3.96 0.68
C ILE A 59 -4.50 2.80 1.60
N LEU A 60 -3.51 1.99 1.22
CA LEU A 60 -3.06 0.84 1.99
C LEU A 60 -2.50 1.23 3.35
N LEU A 61 -1.70 2.30 3.44
CA LEU A 61 -1.19 2.83 4.71
C LEU A 61 -2.33 3.28 5.63
N LYS A 62 -3.32 3.98 5.09
CA LYS A 62 -4.51 4.38 5.85
C LYS A 62 -5.26 3.16 6.38
N LYS A 63 -5.52 2.16 5.52
CA LYS A 63 -6.23 0.93 5.89
C LYS A 63 -5.45 0.06 6.86
N TYR A 64 -4.13 -0.03 6.71
CA TYR A 64 -3.26 -0.71 7.64
C TYR A 64 -3.29 -0.04 9.02
N GLY A 65 -3.29 1.29 9.07
CA GLY A 65 -3.46 2.06 10.30
C GLY A 65 -4.83 1.84 10.95
N GLU A 66 -5.92 1.81 10.17
CA GLU A 66 -7.26 1.45 10.65
C GLU A 66 -7.27 0.03 11.25
N LEU A 67 -6.72 -0.96 10.54
CA LEU A 67 -6.65 -2.36 10.98
C LEU A 67 -5.86 -2.53 12.29
N ARG A 68 -4.74 -1.81 12.44
CA ARG A 68 -3.95 -1.79 13.67
C ARG A 68 -4.64 -1.08 14.84
N ARG A 69 -5.52 -0.12 14.57
CA ARG A 69 -6.32 0.58 15.60
C ARG A 69 -7.54 -0.23 16.02
N THR A 70 -8.07 -1.10 15.17
CA THR A 70 -9.21 -1.98 15.53
C THR A 70 -8.93 -2.99 16.65
N ASP A 71 -7.70 -3.08 17.17
CA ASP A 71 -7.40 -3.75 18.45
C ASP A 71 -8.02 -3.04 19.68
N GLU A 72 -8.50 -1.79 19.51
CA GLU A 72 -9.24 -1.02 20.54
C GLU A 72 -10.77 -1.07 20.38
N PHE A 73 -11.33 -1.75 19.37
CA PHE A 73 -12.79 -1.85 19.17
C PHE A 73 -13.44 -2.95 20.03
N LYS A 74 -13.35 -2.82 21.36
CA LYS A 74 -14.22 -3.57 22.29
C LYS A 74 -15.16 -2.72 23.16
N ASP A 75 -15.16 -1.39 23.01
CA ASP A 75 -15.98 -0.52 23.87
C ASP A 75 -16.98 0.38 23.13
N ILE A 76 -17.48 -0.02 21.94
CA ILE A 76 -18.69 0.60 21.38
C ILE A 76 -19.54 -0.45 20.63
N ALA A 77 -20.27 -1.25 21.39
CA ALA A 77 -21.64 -1.71 21.12
C ALA A 77 -22.18 -2.44 22.35
#